data_AF-A0A929L5A4-F1
#
_entry.id   AF-A0A929L5A4-F1
#
_cell.length_a   1.000
_cell.length_b   1.000
_cell.length_c   1.000
_cell.angle_alpha   90.00
_cell.angle_beta   90.00
_cell.angle_gamma   90.00
#
_symmetry.space_group_name_H-M   'P 1'
#
loop_
_entity.id
_entity.type
_entity.pdbx_description
1 polymer ?
#
loop_
_entity_poly.entity_id
_entity_poly.type
_entity_poly.pdbx_seq_one_letter_code
_entity_poly.pdbx_strand_id
1 'polypeptide(L)'
;MQRVYLCALSDPIVDRSRYEKLIPVFEKQGIQLELSKYLQQDLPACYKAQDLNRALRSGRYTWILDVSGGNLANLVLPYLDYEAYQNGTTYYGAFSDGTCIVNALACRGHKKALLFPIWNQTDFSQTISLIQTGKMHPQIEPMGHARPMPRHAKVFGGNIRCFLKLAGTDGFPDLTDSYLLLESSSADWNAFRSMSAHLAQIGAFDSIWGIVLGRFNALERQAGSRDRALEVMMAFLNSLVDQPFDFYQADQLGHIPNSQGIWISAGKTASQSRELSCKKSVEKDENPSGQTAKTGPVKAPIGSLPSVPKNEYQIKSNLEVDKMTNNDRKESKNQAHSYTISSADVYITPFSFQK
;
A
#
# COMPACT_ATOMS: atom_id res chain seq x y z
N MET A 1 31.48 -8.48 -2.70
CA MET A 1 31.09 -8.10 -1.32
C MET A 1 29.80 -7.30 -1.42
N GLN A 2 28.74 -7.72 -0.71
CA GLN A 2 27.45 -7.05 -0.78
C GLN A 2 27.50 -5.73 -0.01
N ARG A 3 26.95 -4.67 -0.61
CA ARG A 3 26.82 -3.36 0.03
C ARG A 3 25.36 -2.96 0.10
N VAL A 4 24.95 -2.51 1.28
CA VAL A 4 23.59 -2.02 1.55
C VAL A 4 23.68 -0.56 1.97
N TYR A 5 22.80 0.26 1.42
CA TYR A 5 22.63 1.65 1.82
C TYR A 5 21.30 1.83 2.54
N LEU A 6 21.31 2.46 3.71
CA LEU A 6 20.07 2.84 4.41
C LEU A 6 19.76 4.31 4.20
N CYS A 7 18.52 4.61 3.81
CA CYS A 7 18.03 5.96 3.60
C CYS A 7 16.71 6.21 4.34
N ALA A 8 16.26 7.45 4.34
CA ALA A 8 14.99 7.88 4.93
C ALA A 8 14.36 8.95 4.03
N LEU A 9 13.41 8.54 3.17
CA LEU A 9 12.80 9.44 2.19
C LEU A 9 11.44 10.00 2.64
N SER A 10 10.89 9.49 3.74
CA SER A 10 9.70 10.03 4.40
C SER A 10 10.09 10.88 5.61
N ASP A 11 9.53 10.58 6.78
CA ASP A 11 9.65 11.38 7.98
C ASP A 11 11.04 11.14 8.60
N PRO A 12 11.63 12.14 9.27
CA PRO A 12 12.88 11.95 9.98
C PRO A 12 12.76 10.84 11.03
N ILE A 13 13.76 9.98 11.09
CA ILE A 13 13.79 8.87 12.04
C ILE A 13 14.20 9.39 13.41
N VAL A 14 13.24 9.48 14.33
CA VAL A 14 13.52 9.85 15.73
C VAL A 14 14.09 8.66 16.52
N ASP A 15 13.51 7.48 16.33
CA ASP A 15 13.95 6.26 16.99
C ASP A 15 15.06 5.56 16.19
N ARG A 16 16.31 5.77 16.63
CA ARG A 16 17.51 5.22 15.99
C ARG A 16 17.56 3.69 16.04
N SER A 17 16.84 3.05 16.98
CA SER A 17 16.78 1.60 17.08
C SER A 17 16.22 0.93 15.82
N ARG A 18 15.46 1.67 14.99
CA ARG A 18 14.96 1.20 13.69
C ARG A 18 16.06 0.72 12.75
N TYR A 19 17.26 1.31 12.82
CA TYR A 19 18.37 0.96 11.93
C TYR A 19 19.65 0.55 12.68
N GLU A 20 19.89 1.03 13.90
CA GLU A 20 21.12 0.69 14.65
C GLU A 20 21.23 -0.81 14.95
N LYS A 21 20.10 -1.48 15.18
CA LYS A 21 20.06 -2.94 15.37
C LYS A 21 20.54 -3.74 14.15
N LEU A 22 20.52 -3.15 12.94
CA LEU A 22 20.95 -3.80 11.71
C LEU A 22 22.48 -3.82 11.56
N ILE A 23 23.17 -2.85 12.17
CA ILE A 23 24.63 -2.68 12.03
C ILE A 23 25.39 -3.94 12.46
N PRO A 24 25.30 -4.41 13.72
CA PRO A 24 26.06 -5.59 14.15
C PRO A 24 25.62 -6.87 13.43
N VAL A 25 24.36 -6.94 13.00
CA VAL A 25 23.82 -8.07 12.24
C VAL A 25 24.48 -8.16 10.87
N PHE A 26 24.60 -7.03 10.16
CA PHE A 26 25.15 -6.99 8.81
C PHE A 26 26.67 -7.15 8.83
N GLU A 27 27.35 -6.54 9.81
CA GLU A 27 28.78 -6.71 10.04
C GLU A 27 29.15 -8.17 10.26
N LYS A 28 28.40 -8.89 11.11
CA LYS A 28 28.61 -10.33 11.36
C LYS A 28 28.46 -11.19 10.10
N GLN A 29 27.66 -10.74 9.13
CA GLN A 29 27.43 -11.44 7.86
C GLN A 29 28.37 -10.97 6.73
N GLY A 30 29.33 -10.07 7.01
CA GLY A 30 30.24 -9.52 6.01
C GLY A 30 29.55 -8.60 4.99
N ILE A 31 28.38 -8.06 5.33
CA ILE A 31 27.63 -7.11 4.51
C ILE A 31 28.06 -5.69 4.91
N GLN A 32 28.56 -4.91 3.95
CA GLN A 32 28.95 -3.53 4.22
C GLN A 32 27.71 -2.64 4.25
N LEU A 33 27.40 -2.10 5.42
CA LEU A 33 26.29 -1.17 5.63
C LEU A 33 26.80 0.27 5.59
N GLU A 34 26.21 1.08 4.71
CA GLU A 34 26.43 2.53 4.69
C GLU A 34 25.11 3.24 5.03
N LEU A 35 25.19 4.28 5.87
CA LEU A 35 24.03 5.03 6.33
C LEU A 35 23.96 6.39 5.63
N SER A 36 22.77 6.82 5.26
CA SER A 36 22.52 8.20 4.92
C SER A 36 22.82 9.12 6.10
N LYS A 37 23.49 10.24 5.84
CA LYS A 37 23.67 11.30 6.84
C LYS A 37 22.35 12.02 7.18
N TYR A 38 21.30 11.80 6.39
CA TYR A 38 20.01 12.47 6.52
C TYR A 38 18.93 11.63 7.23
N LEU A 39 19.26 10.45 7.76
CA LEU A 39 18.28 9.54 8.38
C LEU A 39 17.37 10.21 9.43
N GLN A 40 17.91 11.14 10.21
CA GLN A 40 17.21 11.80 11.31
C GLN A 40 16.86 13.27 11.01
N GLN A 41 17.16 13.75 9.80
CA GLN A 41 17.05 15.17 9.48
C GLN A 41 15.72 15.48 8.81
N ASP A 42 15.05 16.53 9.31
CA ASP A 42 13.93 17.13 8.61
C ASP A 42 14.47 18.08 7.54
N LEU A 43 14.53 17.57 6.30
CA LEU A 43 15.08 18.27 5.15
C LEU A 43 14.06 18.33 4.02
N PRO A 44 14.12 19.37 3.16
CA PRO A 44 13.37 19.40 1.93
C PRO A 44 13.59 18.14 1.09
N ALA A 45 12.54 17.66 0.46
CA ALA A 45 12.52 16.39 -0.27
C ALA A 45 13.59 16.29 -1.36
N CYS A 46 13.96 17.41 -2.00
CA CYS A 46 15.01 17.42 -3.02
C CYS A 46 16.38 16.99 -2.48
N TYR A 47 16.74 17.32 -1.22
CA TYR A 47 18.00 16.87 -0.61
C TYR A 47 17.99 15.38 -0.31
N LYS A 48 16.87 14.86 0.20
CA LYS A 48 16.67 13.42 0.43
C LYS A 48 16.72 12.63 -0.90
N ALA A 49 16.10 13.16 -1.95
CA ALA A 49 16.14 12.57 -3.28
C ALA A 49 17.55 12.60 -3.90
N GLN A 50 18.29 13.71 -3.78
CA GLN A 50 19.68 13.79 -4.25
C GLN A 50 20.59 12.75 -3.59
N ASP A 51 20.36 12.48 -2.31
CA ASP A 51 21.07 11.45 -1.55
C ASP A 51 20.83 10.04 -2.12
N LEU A 52 19.55 9.71 -2.38
CA LEU A 52 19.16 8.47 -3.05
C LEU A 52 19.76 8.40 -4.47
N ASN A 53 19.63 9.47 -5.26
CA ASN A 53 20.11 9.50 -6.64
C ASN A 53 21.62 9.31 -6.73
N ARG A 54 22.39 9.90 -5.80
CA ARG A 54 23.83 9.64 -5.68
C ARG A 54 24.09 8.15 -5.40
N ALA A 55 23.34 7.55 -4.47
CA ALA A 55 23.50 6.13 -4.16
C ALA A 55 23.22 5.25 -5.38
N LEU A 56 22.12 5.51 -6.10
CA LEU A 56 21.76 4.83 -7.34
C LEU A 56 22.85 4.94 -8.41
N ARG A 57 23.28 6.16 -8.74
CA ARG A 57 24.30 6.43 -9.78
C ARG A 57 25.66 5.84 -9.45
N SER A 58 25.98 5.63 -8.17
CA SER A 58 27.26 5.05 -7.79
C SER A 58 27.44 3.61 -8.30
N GLY A 59 26.34 2.86 -8.50
CA GLY A 59 26.37 1.45 -8.89
C GLY A 59 27.00 0.50 -7.87
N ARG A 60 27.38 0.99 -6.67
CA ARG A 60 28.14 0.22 -5.68
C ARG A 60 27.24 -0.57 -4.71
N TYR A 61 25.96 -0.20 -4.59
CA TYR A 61 25.04 -0.83 -3.64
C TYR A 61 24.20 -1.89 -4.33
N THR A 62 24.20 -3.09 -3.76
CA THR A 62 23.29 -4.16 -4.19
C THR A 62 21.86 -3.85 -3.73
N TRP A 63 21.73 -3.25 -2.55
CA TRP A 63 20.45 -2.85 -1.96
C TRP A 63 20.49 -1.42 -1.46
N ILE A 64 19.40 -0.69 -1.70
CA ILE A 64 19.06 0.53 -0.99
C ILE A 64 17.76 0.25 -0.25
N LEU A 65 17.76 0.40 1.07
CA LEU A 65 16.60 0.13 1.92
C LEU A 65 16.20 1.41 2.66
N ASP A 66 14.96 1.81 2.48
CA ASP A 66 14.37 2.91 3.22
C ASP A 66 13.85 2.41 4.56
N VAL A 67 14.42 2.94 5.63
CA VAL A 67 14.10 2.59 7.03
C VAL A 67 13.10 3.56 7.65
N SER A 68 12.61 4.53 6.88
CA SER A 68 11.58 5.48 7.30
C SER A 68 10.17 4.95 7.08
N GLY A 69 9.21 5.73 7.55
CA GLY A 69 7.79 5.64 7.26
C GLY A 69 7.19 7.01 7.56
N GLY A 70 5.87 7.08 7.73
CA GLY A 70 5.20 8.32 8.10
C GLY A 70 4.26 8.83 7.02
N ASN A 71 4.46 10.07 6.55
CA ASN A 71 3.52 10.71 5.64
C ASN A 71 4.14 11.60 4.54
N LEU A 72 5.46 11.72 4.45
CA LEU A 72 6.14 12.66 3.54
C LEU A 72 6.79 12.02 2.31
N ALA A 73 6.74 10.70 2.14
CA ALA A 73 7.44 9.96 1.08
C ALA A 73 7.08 10.43 -0.34
N ASN A 74 5.85 10.86 -0.59
CA ASN A 74 5.43 11.31 -1.93
C ASN A 74 6.12 12.60 -2.39
N LEU A 75 6.68 13.39 -1.46
CA LEU A 75 7.37 14.63 -1.79
C LEU A 75 8.65 14.40 -2.59
N VAL A 76 9.29 13.22 -2.49
CA VAL A 76 10.53 12.94 -3.22
C VAL A 76 10.31 12.55 -4.69
N LEU A 77 9.10 12.11 -5.06
CA LEU A 77 8.81 11.51 -6.37
C LEU A 77 9.25 12.37 -7.58
N PRO A 78 9.05 13.70 -7.59
CA PRO A 78 9.47 14.52 -8.74
C PRO A 78 10.99 14.59 -8.94
N TYR A 79 11.77 14.27 -7.91
CA TYR A 79 13.22 14.45 -7.89
C TYR A 79 13.99 13.14 -8.04
N LEU A 80 13.30 11.99 -8.09
CA LEU A 80 13.96 10.69 -8.19
C LEU A 80 14.54 10.49 -9.59
N ASP A 81 15.76 9.94 -9.62
CA ASP A 81 16.43 9.53 -10.85
C ASP A 81 15.98 8.13 -11.25
N TYR A 82 14.82 8.08 -11.91
CA TYR A 82 14.22 6.84 -12.39
C TYR A 82 15.08 6.13 -13.43
N GLU A 83 15.86 6.86 -14.23
CA GLU A 83 16.76 6.31 -15.24
C GLU A 83 17.96 5.61 -14.60
N ALA A 84 18.58 6.25 -13.59
CA ALA A 84 19.63 5.59 -12.82
C ALA A 84 19.13 4.32 -12.11
N TYR A 85 17.88 4.34 -11.63
CA TYR A 85 17.27 3.12 -11.10
C TYR A 85 17.06 2.06 -12.19
N GLN A 86 16.51 2.42 -13.35
CA GLN A 86 16.28 1.48 -14.46
C GLN A 86 17.58 0.81 -14.94
N ASN A 87 18.63 1.59 -15.14
CA ASN A 87 19.90 1.13 -15.71
C ASN A 87 20.81 0.44 -14.67
N GLY A 88 20.56 0.66 -13.38
CA GLY A 88 21.34 0.07 -12.29
C GLY A 88 20.92 -1.36 -11.92
N THR A 89 21.82 -2.09 -11.27
CA THR A 89 21.54 -3.44 -10.73
C THR A 89 20.98 -3.42 -9.30
N THR A 90 20.89 -2.24 -8.68
CA THR A 90 20.45 -2.06 -7.29
C THR A 90 18.98 -2.40 -7.09
N TYR A 91 18.65 -3.17 -6.06
CA TYR A 91 17.29 -3.31 -5.57
C TYR A 91 16.94 -2.19 -4.59
N TYR A 92 15.72 -1.68 -4.67
CA TYR A 92 15.19 -0.71 -3.72
C TYR A 92 14.09 -1.39 -2.89
N GLY A 93 14.10 -1.14 -1.58
CA GLY A 93 13.05 -1.61 -0.68
C GLY A 93 12.57 -0.53 0.26
N ALA A 94 11.26 -0.43 0.49
CA ALA A 94 10.66 0.43 1.49
C ALA A 94 9.33 -0.16 1.97
N PHE A 95 8.69 0.47 2.95
CA PHE A 95 7.38 0.01 3.46
C PHE A 95 6.51 1.17 3.92
N SER A 96 5.24 0.89 4.22
CA SER A 96 4.31 1.87 4.78
C SER A 96 4.18 3.08 3.85
N ASP A 97 4.62 4.26 4.26
CA ASP A 97 4.61 5.46 3.43
C ASP A 97 5.45 5.34 2.15
N GLY A 98 6.55 4.58 2.23
CA GLY A 98 7.39 4.24 1.09
C GLY A 98 6.67 3.44 -0.02
N THR A 99 5.43 2.96 0.21
CA THR A 99 4.59 2.33 -0.82
C THR A 99 4.51 3.17 -2.09
N CYS A 100 4.37 4.50 -1.96
CA CYS A 100 4.30 5.37 -3.13
C CYS A 100 5.61 5.39 -3.93
N ILE A 101 6.76 5.39 -3.24
CA ILE A 101 8.09 5.35 -3.87
C ILE A 101 8.32 4.00 -4.53
N VAL A 102 7.99 2.89 -3.86
CA VAL A 102 8.16 1.53 -4.39
C VAL A 102 7.39 1.36 -5.69
N ASN A 103 6.10 1.72 -5.71
CA ASN A 103 5.28 1.60 -6.92
C ASN A 103 5.76 2.54 -8.03
N ALA A 104 6.11 3.80 -7.70
CA ALA A 104 6.59 4.75 -8.69
C ALA A 104 7.94 4.33 -9.30
N LEU A 105 8.91 3.86 -8.50
CA LEU A 105 10.17 3.32 -9.00
C LEU A 105 9.94 2.07 -9.85
N ALA A 106 9.04 1.19 -9.43
CA ALA A 106 8.76 -0.05 -10.16
C ALA A 106 8.16 0.21 -11.54
N CYS A 107 7.29 1.21 -11.66
CA CYS A 107 6.67 1.58 -12.93
C CYS A 107 7.58 2.47 -13.78
N ARG A 108 8.06 3.59 -13.23
CA ARG A 108 8.83 4.58 -14.01
C ARG A 108 10.28 4.15 -14.27
N GLY A 109 10.84 3.31 -13.40
CA GLY A 109 12.16 2.70 -13.62
C GLY A 109 12.09 1.33 -14.28
N HIS A 110 10.89 0.85 -14.65
CA HIS A 110 10.67 -0.44 -15.33
C HIS A 110 11.40 -1.63 -14.70
N LYS A 111 11.57 -1.61 -13.37
CA LYS A 111 12.36 -2.58 -12.62
C LYS A 111 11.70 -2.82 -11.27
N LYS A 112 11.46 -4.09 -10.92
CA LYS A 112 10.77 -4.46 -9.67
C LYS A 112 11.41 -3.80 -8.44
N ALA A 113 10.58 -3.37 -7.51
CA ALA A 113 10.99 -2.82 -6.21
C ALA A 113 10.31 -3.62 -5.10
N LEU A 114 10.90 -3.61 -3.89
CA LEU A 114 10.45 -4.45 -2.79
C LEU A 114 9.62 -3.64 -1.79
N LEU A 115 8.41 -4.09 -1.51
CA LEU A 115 7.66 -3.63 -0.36
C LEU A 115 8.08 -4.50 0.85
N PHE A 116 8.91 -3.98 1.76
CA PHE A 116 9.48 -4.75 2.87
C PHE A 116 9.79 -3.89 4.12
N PRO A 117 9.20 -4.20 5.29
CA PRO A 117 9.42 -3.44 6.53
C PRO A 117 10.68 -3.91 7.26
N ILE A 118 11.86 -3.53 6.77
CA ILE A 118 13.14 -3.92 7.40
C ILE A 118 13.23 -3.48 8.88
N TRP A 119 12.66 -2.33 9.24
CA TRP A 119 12.69 -1.84 10.61
C TRP A 119 11.79 -2.65 11.57
N ASN A 120 10.85 -3.43 11.05
CA ASN A 120 9.94 -4.25 11.86
C ASN A 120 10.41 -5.69 12.07
N GLN A 121 11.65 -6.00 11.66
CA GLN A 121 12.26 -7.32 11.83
C GLN A 121 12.88 -7.43 13.23
N THR A 122 12.59 -8.53 13.92
CA THR A 122 13.21 -8.96 15.18
C THR A 122 14.08 -10.19 14.97
N ASP A 123 13.70 -11.07 14.02
CA ASP A 123 14.56 -12.10 13.46
C ASP A 123 15.09 -11.64 12.09
N PHE A 124 16.41 -11.58 11.96
CA PHE A 124 17.05 -11.10 10.73
C PHE A 124 17.39 -12.21 9.74
N SER A 125 17.08 -13.48 10.02
CA SER A 125 17.40 -14.61 9.13
C SER A 125 16.82 -14.42 7.74
N GLN A 126 15.56 -13.97 7.65
CA GLN A 126 14.93 -13.64 6.38
C GLN A 126 15.56 -12.40 5.73
N THR A 127 15.91 -11.37 6.51
CA THR A 127 16.55 -10.16 6.00
C THR A 127 17.89 -10.48 5.35
N ILE A 128 18.70 -11.33 6.00
CA ILE A 128 20.00 -11.77 5.49
C ILE A 128 19.83 -12.64 4.24
N SER A 129 18.90 -13.60 4.27
CA SER A 129 18.59 -14.44 3.11
C SER A 129 18.13 -13.61 1.90
N LEU A 130 17.26 -12.63 2.14
CA LEU A 130 16.81 -11.66 1.12
C LEU A 130 18.00 -10.92 0.52
N ILE A 131 18.87 -10.35 1.37
CA ILE A 131 20.00 -9.54 0.90
C ILE A 131 20.96 -10.40 0.08
N GLN A 132 21.27 -11.62 0.53
CA GLN A 132 22.17 -12.56 -0.12
C GLN A 132 21.63 -13.12 -1.45
N THR A 133 20.34 -13.43 -1.51
CA THR A 133 19.76 -14.20 -2.63
C THR A 133 18.89 -13.38 -3.58
N GLY A 134 18.40 -12.22 -3.15
CA GLY A 134 17.40 -11.45 -3.91
C GLY A 134 16.02 -12.10 -3.96
N LYS A 135 15.76 -13.14 -3.15
CA LYS A 135 14.51 -13.91 -3.17
C LYS A 135 13.61 -13.53 -2.01
N MET A 136 12.33 -13.33 -2.31
CA MET A 136 11.27 -13.05 -1.36
C MET A 136 9.95 -13.55 -1.95
N HIS A 137 9.28 -14.47 -1.26
CA HIS A 137 8.06 -15.12 -1.73
C HIS A 137 7.11 -15.30 -0.55
N PRO A 138 6.24 -14.30 -0.27
CA PRO A 138 5.26 -14.43 0.78
C PRO A 138 4.20 -15.46 0.41
N GLN A 139 3.62 -16.09 1.44
CA GLN A 139 2.46 -16.95 1.29
C GLN A 139 1.23 -16.09 0.98
N ILE A 140 0.58 -16.41 -0.14
CA ILE A 140 -0.65 -15.78 -0.60
C ILE A 140 -1.61 -16.89 -0.94
N GLU A 141 -2.73 -16.94 -0.23
CA GLU A 141 -3.70 -18.02 -0.33
C GLU A 141 -4.99 -17.54 -0.99
N PRO A 142 -5.53 -18.28 -1.97
CA PRO A 142 -6.84 -17.97 -2.52
C PRO A 142 -7.92 -18.15 -1.45
N MET A 143 -8.94 -17.29 -1.48
CA MET A 143 -10.10 -17.35 -0.61
C MET A 143 -11.34 -17.80 -1.38
N GLY A 144 -12.22 -18.57 -0.71
CA GLY A 144 -13.44 -19.06 -1.33
C GLY A 144 -13.17 -19.91 -2.57
N HIS A 145 -13.69 -19.48 -3.73
CA HIS A 145 -13.55 -20.17 -5.01
C HIS A 145 -12.41 -19.64 -5.90
N ALA A 146 -11.62 -18.68 -5.40
CA ALA A 146 -10.52 -18.10 -6.15
C ALA A 146 -9.51 -19.17 -6.56
N ARG A 147 -8.95 -19.06 -7.77
CA ARG A 147 -7.87 -19.95 -8.22
C ARG A 147 -6.54 -19.50 -7.61
N PRO A 148 -5.57 -20.40 -7.41
CA PRO A 148 -4.23 -20.02 -6.95
C PRO A 148 -3.62 -18.93 -7.83
N MET A 149 -3.01 -17.92 -7.19
CA MET A 149 -2.38 -16.82 -7.91
C MET A 149 -1.18 -17.35 -8.74
N PRO A 150 -1.05 -16.98 -10.03
CA PRO A 150 0.09 -17.39 -10.84
C PRO A 150 1.42 -16.92 -10.24
N ARG A 151 2.46 -17.77 -10.35
CA ARG A 151 3.80 -17.47 -9.80
C ARG A 151 4.43 -16.16 -10.31
N HIS A 152 4.07 -15.75 -11.52
CA HIS A 152 4.57 -14.53 -12.17
C HIS A 152 3.49 -13.45 -12.32
N ALA A 153 2.46 -13.50 -11.47
CA ALA A 153 1.43 -12.48 -11.41
C ALA A 153 2.04 -11.08 -11.21
N LYS A 154 1.53 -10.10 -11.97
CA LYS A 154 1.84 -8.69 -11.72
C LYS A 154 1.14 -8.27 -10.44
N VAL A 155 1.89 -7.67 -9.52
CA VAL A 155 1.37 -7.15 -8.25
C VAL A 155 1.79 -5.70 -8.07
N PHE A 156 0.80 -4.86 -7.73
CA PHE A 156 0.98 -3.46 -7.36
C PHE A 156 0.21 -3.17 -6.06
N GLY A 157 0.44 -2.03 -5.44
CA GLY A 157 -0.22 -1.64 -4.20
C GLY A 157 0.69 -1.71 -2.98
N GLY A 158 0.13 -2.05 -1.82
CA GLY A 158 0.78 -1.99 -0.52
C GLY A 158 -0.12 -1.29 0.50
N ASN A 159 0.44 -0.33 1.23
CA ASN A 159 -0.36 0.46 2.16
C ASN A 159 -1.42 1.27 1.41
N ILE A 160 -2.72 1.01 1.62
CA ILE A 160 -3.80 1.59 0.81
C ILE A 160 -3.78 3.13 0.80
N ARG A 161 -3.56 3.76 1.97
CA ARG A 161 -3.48 5.23 2.09
C ARG A 161 -2.31 5.78 1.28
N CYS A 162 -1.17 5.12 1.37
CA CYS A 162 0.07 5.59 0.77
C CYS A 162 0.10 5.30 -0.73
N PHE A 163 -0.52 4.21 -1.18
CA PHE A 163 -0.73 3.91 -2.59
C PHE A 163 -1.59 4.98 -3.27
N LEU A 164 -2.67 5.43 -2.60
CA LEU A 164 -3.55 6.49 -3.10
C LEU A 164 -2.86 7.85 -3.27
N LYS A 165 -1.68 8.09 -2.68
CA LYS A 165 -0.88 9.30 -2.95
C LYS A 165 -0.42 9.39 -4.40
N LEU A 166 -0.42 8.27 -5.12
CA LEU A 166 -0.07 8.22 -6.54
C LEU A 166 -1.25 8.56 -7.45
N ALA A 167 -2.49 8.53 -6.96
CA ALA A 167 -3.69 8.76 -7.78
C ALA A 167 -3.61 10.12 -8.48
N GLY A 168 -3.80 10.12 -9.81
CA GLY A 168 -3.70 11.33 -10.63
C GLY A 168 -2.27 11.81 -10.92
N THR A 169 -1.24 11.07 -10.52
CA THR A 169 0.17 11.39 -10.81
C THR A 169 0.75 10.47 -11.89
N ASP A 170 1.87 10.87 -12.49
CA ASP A 170 2.65 10.00 -13.38
C ASP A 170 3.30 8.80 -12.67
N GLY A 171 3.16 8.68 -11.35
CA GLY A 171 3.60 7.52 -10.59
C GLY A 171 2.54 6.43 -10.45
N PHE A 172 1.27 6.67 -10.84
CA PHE A 172 0.21 5.68 -10.67
C PHE A 172 0.42 4.49 -11.64
N PRO A 173 0.45 3.24 -11.14
CA PRO A 173 0.63 2.07 -12.01
C PRO A 173 -0.53 1.87 -12.98
N ASP A 174 -0.24 1.32 -14.15
CA ASP A 174 -1.25 0.65 -14.96
C ASP A 174 -1.59 -0.70 -14.31
N LEU A 175 -2.80 -0.80 -13.77
CA LEU A 175 -3.26 -1.97 -13.02
C LEU A 175 -3.85 -3.08 -13.91
N THR A 176 -3.85 -2.90 -15.24
CA THR A 176 -4.39 -3.88 -16.18
C THR A 176 -3.69 -5.24 -16.06
N ASP A 177 -4.49 -6.29 -15.96
CA ASP A 177 -4.07 -7.69 -15.81
C ASP A 177 -3.12 -7.90 -14.61
N SER A 178 -3.43 -7.28 -13.48
CA SER A 178 -2.62 -7.34 -12.26
C SER A 178 -3.44 -7.68 -11.01
N TYR A 179 -2.76 -8.00 -9.92
CA TYR A 179 -3.36 -8.17 -8.60
C TYR A 179 -3.05 -6.94 -7.75
N LEU A 180 -4.06 -6.43 -7.06
CA LEU A 180 -3.93 -5.26 -6.19
C LEU A 180 -3.74 -5.71 -4.74
N LEU A 181 -2.56 -5.45 -4.19
CA LEU A 181 -2.26 -5.66 -2.78
C LEU A 181 -2.74 -4.47 -1.96
N LEU A 182 -3.53 -4.73 -0.91
CA LEU A 182 -3.96 -3.74 0.05
C LEU A 182 -3.64 -4.18 1.48
N GLU A 183 -3.01 -3.31 2.25
CA GLU A 183 -2.79 -3.46 3.69
C GLU A 183 -2.92 -2.11 4.41
N SER A 184 -3.11 -2.13 5.73
CA SER A 184 -3.08 -0.92 6.55
C SER A 184 -2.86 -1.20 8.03
N SER A 185 -2.00 -0.42 8.70
CA SER A 185 -1.89 -0.49 10.17
C SER A 185 -3.00 0.26 10.90
N SER A 186 -3.49 1.36 10.33
CA SER A 186 -4.23 2.38 11.09
C SER A 186 -5.60 2.72 10.51
N ALA A 187 -5.97 2.15 9.36
CA ALA A 187 -7.30 2.36 8.80
C ALA A 187 -8.34 1.61 9.63
N ASP A 188 -9.30 2.36 10.19
CA ASP A 188 -10.54 1.81 10.71
C ASP A 188 -11.52 1.50 9.56
N TRP A 189 -12.72 1.05 9.91
CA TRP A 189 -13.76 0.72 8.93
C TRP A 189 -14.14 1.89 8.01
N ASN A 190 -14.23 3.11 8.54
CA ASN A 190 -14.64 4.28 7.75
C ASN A 190 -13.52 4.70 6.79
N ALA A 191 -12.28 4.72 7.26
CA ALA A 191 -11.12 5.01 6.45
C ALA A 191 -10.96 3.98 5.32
N PHE A 192 -11.11 2.68 5.64
CA PHE A 192 -11.09 1.62 4.63
C PHE A 192 -12.15 1.85 3.55
N ARG A 193 -13.41 2.07 3.95
CA ARG A 193 -14.50 2.30 2.99
C ARG A 193 -14.26 3.51 2.09
N SER A 194 -13.83 4.62 2.67
CA SER A 194 -13.53 5.86 1.94
C SER A 194 -12.43 5.65 0.91
N MET A 195 -11.33 5.01 1.30
CA MET A 195 -10.20 4.75 0.40
C MET A 195 -10.54 3.72 -0.68
N SER A 196 -11.29 2.68 -0.35
CA SER A 196 -11.77 1.69 -1.32
C SER A 196 -12.74 2.30 -2.34
N ALA A 197 -13.62 3.21 -1.91
CA ALA A 197 -14.47 3.96 -2.82
C ALA A 197 -13.64 4.87 -3.74
N HIS A 198 -12.59 5.52 -3.23
CA HIS A 198 -11.67 6.32 -4.06
C HIS A 198 -10.97 5.44 -5.11
N LEU A 199 -10.49 4.25 -4.75
CA LEU A 199 -9.91 3.29 -5.71
C LEU A 199 -10.90 2.93 -6.82
N ALA A 200 -12.17 2.65 -6.48
CA ALA A 200 -13.21 2.39 -7.47
C ALA A 200 -13.42 3.60 -8.41
N GLN A 201 -13.52 4.81 -7.85
CA GLN A 201 -13.78 6.04 -8.61
C GLN A 201 -12.68 6.41 -9.60
N ILE A 202 -11.44 6.01 -9.34
CA ILE A 202 -10.32 6.22 -10.27
C ILE A 202 -10.14 5.05 -11.27
N GLY A 203 -11.05 4.07 -11.26
CA GLY A 203 -11.03 2.91 -12.16
C GLY A 203 -9.97 1.87 -11.78
N ALA A 204 -9.47 1.86 -10.53
CA ALA A 204 -8.42 0.94 -10.11
C ALA A 204 -8.87 -0.54 -10.11
N PHE A 205 -10.18 -0.78 -10.13
CA PHE A 205 -10.78 -2.12 -10.09
C PHE A 205 -11.20 -2.66 -11.46
N ASP A 206 -11.15 -1.83 -12.51
CA ASP A 206 -11.76 -2.14 -13.81
C ASP A 206 -11.08 -3.28 -14.56
N SER A 207 -9.80 -3.54 -14.28
CA SER A 207 -8.98 -4.49 -15.05
C SER A 207 -7.98 -5.26 -14.21
N ILE A 208 -8.27 -5.46 -12.92
CA ILE A 208 -7.47 -6.32 -12.04
C ILE A 208 -7.98 -7.76 -12.07
N TRP A 209 -7.08 -8.72 -11.88
CA TRP A 209 -7.42 -10.14 -11.72
C TRP A 209 -7.91 -10.50 -10.33
N GLY A 210 -7.59 -9.69 -9.32
CA GLY A 210 -8.01 -9.94 -7.95
C GLY A 210 -7.34 -9.02 -6.93
N ILE A 211 -7.79 -9.15 -5.69
CA ILE A 211 -7.32 -8.34 -4.56
C ILE A 211 -6.61 -9.23 -3.54
N VAL A 212 -5.37 -8.86 -3.20
CA VAL A 212 -4.61 -9.48 -2.12
C VAL A 212 -4.77 -8.63 -0.85
N LEU A 213 -5.33 -9.21 0.20
CA LEU A 213 -5.55 -8.57 1.49
C LEU A 213 -4.46 -8.97 2.48
N GLY A 214 -3.55 -8.02 2.75
CA GLY A 214 -2.58 -8.12 3.83
C GLY A 214 -3.23 -7.91 5.20
N ARG A 215 -2.46 -7.41 6.16
CA ARG A 215 -2.96 -7.10 7.51
C ARG A 215 -3.63 -5.74 7.56
N PHE A 216 -4.80 -5.71 8.21
CA PHE A 216 -5.54 -4.49 8.49
C PHE A 216 -5.66 -4.25 10.00
N ASN A 217 -4.53 -4.05 10.68
CA ASN A 217 -4.42 -4.17 12.15
C ASN A 217 -5.52 -3.44 12.94
N ALA A 218 -5.83 -2.18 12.61
CA ALA A 218 -6.85 -1.41 13.31
C ALA A 218 -8.28 -1.93 13.04
N LEU A 219 -8.59 -2.23 11.79
CA LEU A 219 -9.88 -2.80 11.37
C LEU A 219 -10.09 -4.20 11.94
N GLU A 220 -9.07 -5.06 11.94
CA GLU A 220 -9.09 -6.39 12.55
C GLU A 220 -9.37 -6.33 14.05
N ARG A 221 -8.76 -5.38 14.77
CA ARG A 221 -9.09 -5.12 16.18
C ARG A 221 -10.53 -4.63 16.34
N GLN A 222 -10.98 -3.71 15.50
CA GLN A 222 -12.35 -3.19 15.52
C GLN A 222 -13.39 -4.28 15.26
N ALA A 223 -13.10 -5.20 14.33
CA ALA A 223 -13.95 -6.34 14.00
C ALA A 223 -13.89 -7.46 15.05
N GLY A 224 -12.89 -7.47 15.91
CA GLY A 224 -12.66 -8.50 16.94
C GLY A 224 -11.90 -9.74 16.44
N SER A 225 -11.82 -9.96 15.13
CA SER A 225 -11.00 -11.00 14.52
C SER A 225 -10.61 -10.65 13.09
N ARG A 226 -9.57 -11.31 12.57
CA ARG A 226 -9.16 -11.20 11.16
C ARG A 226 -10.23 -11.74 10.22
N ASP A 227 -10.80 -12.91 10.52
CA ASP A 227 -11.81 -13.53 9.65
C ASP A 227 -13.02 -12.63 9.46
N ARG A 228 -13.52 -12.03 10.54
CA ARG A 228 -14.63 -11.09 10.48
C ARG A 228 -14.26 -9.81 9.73
N ALA A 229 -13.04 -9.31 9.91
CA ALA A 229 -12.54 -8.17 9.14
C ALA A 229 -12.46 -8.47 7.64
N LEU A 230 -11.92 -9.62 7.25
CA LEU A 230 -11.86 -10.05 5.86
C LEU A 230 -13.26 -10.18 5.27
N GLU A 231 -14.18 -10.83 5.98
CA GLU A 231 -15.58 -10.98 5.55
C GLU A 231 -16.23 -9.63 5.21
N VAL A 232 -16.19 -8.67 6.14
CA VAL A 232 -16.82 -7.36 5.91
C VAL A 232 -16.10 -6.55 4.83
N MET A 233 -14.77 -6.63 4.75
CA MET A 233 -13.99 -5.95 3.71
C MET A 233 -14.31 -6.50 2.31
N MET A 234 -14.34 -7.82 2.15
CA MET A 234 -14.67 -8.47 0.88
C MET A 234 -16.10 -8.14 0.44
N ALA A 235 -17.07 -8.22 1.36
CA ALA A 235 -18.46 -7.86 1.08
C ALA A 235 -18.58 -6.41 0.60
N PHE A 236 -17.89 -5.48 1.27
CA PHE A 236 -17.91 -4.08 0.86
C PHE A 236 -17.20 -3.86 -0.49
N LEU A 237 -16.01 -4.43 -0.71
CA LEU A 237 -15.31 -4.31 -1.98
C LEU A 237 -16.15 -4.83 -3.15
N ASN A 238 -16.79 -6.00 -3.00
CA ASN A 238 -17.70 -6.53 -4.01
C ASN A 238 -18.92 -5.64 -4.25
N SER A 239 -19.38 -4.88 -3.25
CA SER A 239 -20.47 -3.90 -3.44
C SER A 239 -20.10 -2.69 -4.30
N LEU A 240 -18.80 -2.49 -4.59
CA LEU A 240 -18.30 -1.39 -5.42
C LEU A 240 -18.21 -1.74 -6.90
N VAL A 241 -18.46 -3.01 -7.28
CA VAL A 241 -18.29 -3.54 -8.63
C VAL A 241 -19.45 -4.45 -9.03
N ASP A 242 -19.69 -4.58 -10.33
CA ASP A 242 -20.77 -5.44 -10.85
C ASP A 242 -20.42 -6.93 -10.79
N GLN A 243 -19.13 -7.27 -10.83
CA GLN A 243 -18.63 -8.65 -10.78
C GLN A 243 -17.74 -8.81 -9.54
N PRO A 244 -17.95 -9.87 -8.74
CA PRO A 244 -17.17 -10.08 -7.53
C PRO A 244 -15.69 -10.33 -7.86
N PHE A 245 -14.80 -9.86 -6.98
CA PHE A 245 -13.37 -10.11 -7.11
C PHE A 245 -13.00 -11.54 -6.68
N ASP A 246 -11.93 -12.07 -7.29
CA ASP A 246 -11.14 -13.11 -6.66
C ASP A 246 -10.31 -12.48 -5.53
N PHE A 247 -10.46 -13.01 -4.31
CA PHE A 247 -9.74 -12.55 -3.13
C PHE A 247 -8.65 -13.52 -2.71
N TYR A 248 -7.59 -12.94 -2.16
CA TYR A 248 -6.47 -13.67 -1.59
C TYR A 248 -6.12 -13.08 -0.24
N GLN A 249 -5.73 -13.94 0.71
CA GLN A 249 -5.19 -13.50 1.99
C GLN A 249 -3.68 -13.64 2.01
N ALA A 250 -3.02 -12.66 2.62
CA ALA A 250 -1.57 -12.65 2.84
C ALA A 250 -1.28 -12.30 4.30
N ASP A 251 -1.38 -13.29 5.18
CA ASP A 251 -1.25 -13.11 6.63
C ASP A 251 0.12 -12.63 7.07
N GLN A 252 1.13 -12.85 6.24
CA GLN A 252 2.52 -12.49 6.47
C GLN A 252 2.90 -11.10 5.95
N LEU A 253 1.95 -10.34 5.38
CA LEU A 253 2.20 -9.02 4.78
C LEU A 253 1.43 -7.93 5.51
N GLY A 254 2.15 -6.97 6.11
CA GLY A 254 1.55 -5.80 6.72
C GLY A 254 2.38 -5.25 7.87
N HIS A 255 1.77 -4.42 8.71
CA HIS A 255 2.44 -3.85 9.88
C HIS A 255 2.48 -4.84 11.06
N ILE A 256 3.12 -6.00 10.88
CA ILE A 256 3.29 -7.04 11.90
C ILE A 256 4.77 -7.40 12.10
N PRO A 257 5.19 -7.78 13.33
CA PRO A 257 6.57 -8.19 13.59
C PRO A 257 7.00 -9.28 12.61
N ASN A 258 8.21 -9.15 12.05
CA ASN A 258 8.75 -10.09 11.05
C ASN A 258 7.85 -10.27 9.81
N SER A 259 7.07 -9.24 9.44
CA SER A 259 6.35 -9.24 8.15
C SER A 259 7.33 -9.54 7.04
N GLN A 260 6.91 -10.43 6.15
CA GLN A 260 7.63 -10.71 4.92
C GLN A 260 7.53 -9.52 3.96
N GLY A 261 8.36 -9.54 2.92
CA GLY A 261 8.28 -8.59 1.83
C GLY A 261 7.50 -9.15 0.64
N ILE A 262 7.18 -8.28 -0.31
CA ILE A 262 6.63 -8.66 -1.61
C ILE A 262 7.23 -7.79 -2.71
N TRP A 263 7.52 -8.39 -3.86
CA TRP A 263 7.99 -7.65 -5.02
C TRP A 263 6.81 -6.94 -5.70
N ILE A 264 6.89 -5.62 -5.77
CA ILE A 264 6.06 -4.82 -6.65
C ILE A 264 6.64 -4.92 -8.07
N SER A 265 5.77 -5.23 -9.02
CA SER A 265 6.16 -5.63 -10.36
C SER A 265 6.74 -4.47 -11.17
N ALA A 266 7.70 -4.78 -12.04
CA ALA A 266 8.07 -3.85 -13.10
C ALA A 266 6.84 -3.62 -14.00
N GLY A 267 6.51 -2.36 -14.25
CA GLY A 267 5.27 -2.01 -14.95
C GLY A 267 5.40 -0.77 -15.80
N LYS A 268 4.27 -0.36 -16.38
CA LYS A 268 4.09 0.98 -16.95
C LYS A 268 3.21 1.79 -16.01
N THR A 269 3.28 3.10 -16.12
CA THR A 269 2.33 4.00 -15.47
C THR A 269 1.05 4.07 -16.29
N ALA A 270 -0.06 4.46 -15.65
CA ALA A 270 -1.32 4.67 -16.35
C ALA A 270 -1.20 5.74 -17.46
N SER A 271 -0.41 6.79 -17.25
CA SER A 271 -0.13 7.81 -18.27
C SER A 271 0.62 7.24 -19.47
N GLN A 272 1.69 6.48 -19.24
CA GLN A 272 2.45 5.80 -20.30
C GLN A 272 1.57 4.86 -21.14
N SER A 273 0.73 4.05 -20.49
CA SER A 273 -0.15 3.12 -21.21
C SER A 273 -1.18 3.83 -22.09
N ARG A 274 -1.74 4.95 -21.62
CA ARG A 274 -2.66 5.79 -22.42
C ARG A 274 -1.97 6.38 -23.64
N GLU A 275 -0.77 6.93 -23.49
CA GLU A 275 0.01 7.47 -24.63
C GLU A 275 0.32 6.41 -25.69
N LEU A 276 0.72 5.20 -25.26
CA LEU A 276 0.97 4.07 -26.15
C LEU A 276 -0.29 3.60 -26.89
N SER A 277 -1.45 3.63 -26.24
CA SER A 277 -2.74 3.31 -26.86
C SER A 277 -3.10 4.33 -27.94
N CYS A 278 -2.97 5.63 -27.65
CA CYS A 278 -3.23 6.70 -28.62
C CYS A 278 -2.29 6.65 -29.83
N LYS A 279 -1.01 6.33 -29.65
CA LYS A 279 -0.07 6.18 -30.79
C LYS A 279 -0.49 5.03 -31.71
N LYS A 280 -0.91 3.90 -31.14
CA LYS A 280 -1.40 2.74 -31.91
C LYS A 280 -2.71 2.99 -32.66
N SER A 281 -3.60 3.85 -32.13
CA SER A 281 -4.81 4.24 -32.86
C SER A 281 -4.49 5.18 -34.03
N VAL A 282 -3.57 6.14 -33.83
CA VAL A 282 -3.14 7.05 -34.90
C VAL A 282 -2.43 6.33 -36.05
N GLU A 283 -1.58 5.34 -35.75
CA GLU A 283 -0.93 4.52 -36.80
C GLU A 283 -1.91 3.60 -37.57
N LYS A 284 -3.09 3.30 -37.01
CA LYS A 284 -4.14 2.53 -37.69
C LYS A 284 -5.08 3.39 -38.52
N ASP A 285 -5.13 4.69 -38.26
CA ASP A 285 -6.02 5.66 -38.92
C ASP A 285 -5.36 6.38 -40.12
N GLU A 286 -4.16 5.97 -40.57
CA GLU A 286 -3.58 6.41 -41.86
C GLU A 286 -4.27 5.75 -43.08
N ASN A 287 -5.61 5.72 -43.08
CA ASN A 287 -6.44 5.52 -44.26
C ASN A 287 -7.45 6.69 -44.30
N PRO A 288 -7.38 7.61 -45.27
CA PRO A 288 -8.06 8.89 -45.16
C PRO A 288 -9.53 8.75 -45.56
N SER A 289 -10.38 8.41 -44.60
CA SER A 289 -11.81 8.68 -44.68
C SER A 289 -12.21 9.50 -43.46
N GLY A 290 -12.18 10.82 -43.63
CA GLY A 290 -12.51 11.77 -42.58
C GLY A 290 -13.96 11.62 -42.13
N GLN A 291 -14.15 11.51 -40.81
CA GLN A 291 -15.36 11.94 -40.12
C GLN A 291 -14.97 12.33 -38.69
N THR A 292 -15.04 13.63 -38.42
CA THR A 292 -14.79 14.22 -37.10
C THR A 292 -15.96 13.93 -36.17
N ALA A 293 -15.74 13.09 -35.16
CA ALA A 293 -16.71 12.86 -34.09
C ALA A 293 -16.76 14.09 -33.16
N LYS A 294 -17.90 14.78 -33.16
CA LYS A 294 -18.20 15.86 -32.21
C LYS A 294 -18.50 15.25 -30.84
N THR A 295 -17.67 15.56 -29.84
CA THR A 295 -17.96 15.30 -28.43
C THR A 295 -18.98 16.32 -27.92
N GLY A 296 -20.23 15.91 -27.79
CA GLY A 296 -21.26 16.66 -27.08
C GLY A 296 -21.11 16.52 -25.56
N PRO A 297 -21.61 17.47 -24.75
CA PRO A 297 -21.51 17.40 -23.30
C PRO A 297 -22.41 16.28 -22.76
N VAL A 298 -21.86 15.45 -21.87
CA VAL A 298 -22.62 14.45 -21.11
C VAL A 298 -23.53 15.17 -20.12
N LYS A 299 -24.84 15.19 -20.41
CA LYS A 299 -25.89 15.41 -19.40
C LYS A 299 -26.62 14.09 -19.20
N ALA A 300 -26.45 13.46 -18.05
CA ALA A 300 -27.42 12.50 -17.54
C ALA A 300 -28.34 13.21 -16.53
N PRO A 301 -29.65 12.97 -16.54
CA PRO A 301 -30.56 13.52 -15.54
C PRO A 301 -30.39 12.80 -14.21
N ILE A 302 -30.27 13.56 -13.13
CA ILE A 302 -30.36 13.07 -11.76
C ILE A 302 -31.79 12.51 -11.57
N GLY A 303 -31.92 11.18 -11.51
CA GLY A 303 -33.15 10.54 -11.04
C GLY A 303 -33.41 10.91 -9.58
N SER A 304 -34.68 11.04 -9.20
CA SER A 304 -35.10 11.44 -7.85
C SER A 304 -34.47 10.54 -6.77
N LEU A 305 -33.79 11.16 -5.81
CA LEU A 305 -33.22 10.50 -4.63
C LEU A 305 -34.31 9.75 -3.85
N PRO A 306 -34.08 8.48 -3.45
CA PRO A 306 -34.98 7.80 -2.52
C PRO A 306 -34.94 8.48 -1.14
N SER A 307 -36.08 8.51 -0.45
CA SER A 307 -36.21 9.11 0.87
C SER A 307 -35.37 8.37 1.91
N VAL A 308 -34.57 9.12 2.68
CA VAL A 308 -33.76 8.63 3.80
C VAL A 308 -34.69 8.01 4.88
N PRO A 309 -34.48 6.75 5.30
CA PRO A 309 -35.18 6.20 6.45
C PRO A 309 -34.76 6.96 7.71
N LYS A 310 -35.74 7.49 8.46
CA LYS A 310 -35.53 8.05 9.80
C LYS A 310 -35.21 6.93 10.79
N ASN A 311 -33.95 6.52 10.87
CA ASN A 311 -33.42 5.83 12.04
C ASN A 311 -32.15 6.55 12.48
N GLU A 312 -32.26 7.30 13.57
CA GLU A 312 -31.16 8.00 14.24
C GLU A 312 -30.15 6.97 14.79
N TYR A 313 -29.02 6.80 14.12
CA TYR A 313 -27.83 6.25 14.77
C TYR A 313 -26.99 7.40 15.33
N GLN A 314 -27.32 7.85 16.54
CA GLN A 314 -26.39 8.66 17.32
C GLN A 314 -25.26 7.75 17.83
N ILE A 315 -24.12 7.78 17.16
CA ILE A 315 -22.87 7.29 17.74
C ILE A 315 -22.28 8.45 18.56
N LYS A 316 -22.31 8.33 19.89
CA LYS A 316 -21.66 9.30 20.79
C LYS A 316 -20.17 9.37 20.47
N SER A 317 -19.71 10.55 20.06
CA SER A 317 -18.29 10.88 19.94
C SER A 317 -17.71 11.07 21.34
N ASN A 318 -16.90 10.14 21.84
CA ASN A 318 -16.03 10.41 22.98
C ASN A 318 -14.75 11.08 22.46
N LEU A 319 -14.84 12.40 22.26
CA LEU A 319 -13.68 13.30 22.22
C LEU A 319 -13.71 14.08 23.54
N GLU A 320 -13.24 13.47 24.62
CA GLU A 320 -12.79 14.25 25.77
C GLU A 320 -11.32 14.59 25.53
N VAL A 321 -11.10 15.88 25.29
CA VAL A 321 -9.79 16.50 25.23
C VAL A 321 -9.27 16.59 26.65
N ASP A 322 -8.18 15.87 26.93
CA ASP A 322 -7.39 16.01 28.16
C ASP A 322 -7.08 17.49 28.43
N LYS A 323 -7.65 18.02 29.50
CA LYS A 323 -7.12 19.17 30.23
C LYS A 323 -7.03 18.77 31.69
N MET A 324 -5.91 18.21 32.11
CA MET A 324 -5.53 18.21 33.52
C MET A 324 -4.06 18.57 33.68
N THR A 325 -3.88 19.73 34.32
CA THR A 325 -2.64 20.24 34.90
C THR A 325 -2.21 19.40 36.11
N ASN A 326 -0.89 19.37 36.34
CA ASN A 326 -0.23 18.73 37.48
C ASN A 326 -0.88 19.04 38.84
N ASN A 327 -1.59 18.07 39.44
CA ASN A 327 -1.34 17.59 40.80
C ASN A 327 -2.27 16.40 41.11
N ASP A 328 -1.72 15.44 41.86
CA ASP A 328 -2.40 14.34 42.59
C ASP A 328 -2.15 12.92 42.06
N ARG A 329 -0.98 12.40 42.45
CA ARG A 329 -0.76 10.97 42.69
C ARG A 329 -1.44 10.57 44.00
N LYS A 330 -2.40 9.64 43.95
CA LYS A 330 -2.47 8.38 44.73
C LYS A 330 -3.90 7.82 44.76
N GLU A 331 -3.96 6.49 44.83
CA GLU A 331 -5.12 5.65 45.23
C GLU A 331 -6.26 5.46 44.23
N SER A 332 -6.25 4.32 43.53
CA SER A 332 -7.10 3.18 43.93
C SER A 332 -6.96 2.01 42.94
N LYS A 333 -6.68 0.84 43.50
CA LYS A 333 -6.78 -0.48 42.88
C LYS A 333 -8.23 -0.96 42.92
N ASN A 334 -8.53 -1.93 42.07
CA ASN A 334 -9.71 -2.81 42.04
C ASN A 334 -11.01 -2.22 41.48
N GLN A 335 -11.38 -2.67 40.29
CA GLN A 335 -12.53 -3.58 40.13
C GLN A 335 -12.60 -4.09 38.67
N ALA A 336 -12.61 -5.42 38.53
CA ALA A 336 -12.92 -6.12 37.30
C ALA A 336 -14.44 -6.27 37.19
N HIS A 337 -15.03 -5.89 36.06
CA HIS A 337 -16.39 -6.29 35.68
C HIS A 337 -16.38 -6.94 34.30
N SER A 338 -16.69 -8.23 34.30
CA SER A 338 -17.02 -9.04 33.14
C SER A 338 -18.41 -8.68 32.61
N TYR A 339 -18.57 -8.55 31.29
CA TYR A 339 -19.89 -8.59 30.66
C TYR A 339 -19.88 -9.55 29.48
N THR A 340 -20.66 -10.62 29.63
CA THR A 340 -20.98 -11.63 28.62
C THR A 340 -22.07 -11.07 27.70
N ILE A 341 -21.92 -11.17 26.38
CA ILE A 341 -23.00 -10.89 25.43
C ILE A 341 -23.43 -12.21 24.79
N SER A 342 -24.72 -12.51 24.97
CA SER A 342 -25.42 -13.70 24.47
C SER A 342 -25.63 -13.65 22.96
N SER A 343 -25.47 -14.81 22.31
CA SER A 343 -25.76 -15.06 20.91
C SER A 343 -27.27 -15.27 20.68
N ALA A 344 -27.98 -14.20 20.33
CA ALA A 344 -29.28 -14.31 19.67
C ALA A 344 -29.56 -13.00 18.91
N ASP A 345 -30.20 -13.13 17.75
CA ASP A 345 -30.71 -12.08 16.88
C ASP A 345 -29.74 -11.50 15.84
N VAL A 346 -29.32 -12.35 14.90
CA VAL A 346 -29.01 -11.95 13.53
C VAL A 346 -29.90 -12.74 12.58
N TYR A 347 -31.01 -12.13 12.14
CA TYR A 347 -31.74 -12.60 10.96
C TYR A 347 -31.56 -11.57 9.84
N ILE A 348 -30.89 -11.99 8.77
CA ILE A 348 -30.85 -11.29 7.48
C ILE A 348 -31.96 -11.90 6.62
N THR A 349 -32.95 -11.13 6.19
CA THR A 349 -33.87 -11.53 5.12
C THR A 349 -33.28 -11.15 3.76
N PRO A 350 -33.22 -12.08 2.78
CA PRO A 350 -32.78 -11.75 1.42
C PRO A 350 -33.92 -11.06 0.65
N PHE A 351 -33.64 -9.90 0.07
CA PHE A 351 -34.57 -9.24 -0.85
C PHE A 351 -34.48 -9.92 -2.22
N SER A 352 -35.58 -10.52 -2.67
CA SER A 352 -35.78 -10.99 -4.04
C SER A 352 -36.30 -9.85 -4.91
N PHE A 353 -35.69 -9.66 -6.08
CA PHE A 353 -36.22 -8.81 -7.14
C PHE A 353 -37.08 -9.66 -8.08
N GLN A 354 -38.37 -9.37 -8.20
CA GLN A 354 -39.13 -9.57 -9.44
C GLN A 354 -40.12 -8.41 -9.64
N LYS A 355 -40.31 -8.03 -10.91
CA LYS A 355 -41.18 -6.95 -11.38
C LYS A 355 -42.63 -7.12 -10.95
#